data_AF-A0A5J4W3D9-F1
#
_entry.id   AF-A0A5J4W3D9-F1
#
_cell.length_a   1.000
_cell.length_b   1.000
_cell.length_c   1.000
_cell.angle_alpha   90.00
_cell.angle_beta   90.00
_cell.angle_gamma   90.00
#
_symmetry.space_group_name_H-M   'P 1'
#
loop_
_entity.id
_entity.type
_entity.pdbx_description
1 polymer ?
#
loop_
_entity_poly.entity_id
_entity_poly.type
_entity_poly.pdbx_seq_one_letter_code
_entity_poly.pdbx_strand_id
1 'polypeptide(L)'
;MIEHHMACDKEESKLLMLSSTHNEFMTFNNYYLWFLIDRCHLVIDEIQQVITYSKNTSFHEFINETHKLRCDALAAGNKNLELMYKIKLNASFGYDALNTEKFQDIRICNRQKLGMCHMLNTFMSERYLSDNLSVVELEKRKCQCSTPLQVAYFVMDNSKYFYLNTFYNFLVPCLDMNKIHVIYGDTDSLCLGITDNNWPIKNQKLWNKLYPQFFPISDQIDEKKKLLGWNIEHQVKSCFALAPKCYYLDTYDNGEIKKLKGVIQQQNPNISRNSFIKNIQDDYHTEITRKSVIQKQSLMSEVISNRVGISGINTKTIVLKNQACAPILYGINADKYFVDESH
;
A
#
# COMPACT_ATOMS: atom_id res chain seq x y z
N MET A 1 -3.16 -5.82 32.60
CA MET A 1 -4.44 -6.06 31.88
C MET A 1 -5.47 -5.21 32.59
N ILE A 2 -6.20 -4.38 31.86
CA ILE A 2 -7.33 -3.65 32.44
C ILE A 2 -8.46 -4.67 32.55
N GLU A 3 -8.95 -4.94 33.76
CA GLU A 3 -10.15 -5.74 33.95
C GLU A 3 -11.32 -4.94 33.38
N HIS A 4 -11.93 -5.44 32.30
CA HIS A 4 -13.15 -4.88 31.76
C HIS A 4 -14.31 -5.78 32.17
N HIS A 5 -15.26 -5.24 32.94
CA HIS A 5 -16.49 -5.93 33.36
C HIS A 5 -17.54 -6.01 32.23
N MET A 6 -17.10 -6.22 30.99
CA MET A 6 -18.01 -6.46 29.87
C MET A 6 -18.51 -7.92 29.93
N ALA A 7 -19.80 -8.14 29.68
CA ALA A 7 -20.37 -9.48 29.65
C ALA A 7 -19.72 -10.28 28.51
N CYS A 8 -18.98 -11.33 28.87
CA CYS A 8 -18.38 -12.26 27.92
C CYS A 8 -19.30 -13.47 27.74
N ASP A 9 -19.99 -13.57 26.59
CA ASP A 9 -20.91 -14.69 26.32
C ASP A 9 -20.19 -16.03 26.14
N LYS A 10 -18.90 -16.03 25.78
CA LYS A 10 -18.09 -17.25 25.65
C LYS A 10 -16.60 -16.96 25.66
N GLU A 11 -15.85 -17.60 26.56
CA GLU A 11 -14.39 -17.58 26.54
C GLU A 11 -13.87 -18.80 25.76
N GLU A 12 -13.31 -18.56 24.57
CA GLU A 12 -12.72 -19.62 23.74
C GLU A 12 -11.32 -19.20 23.27
N SER A 13 -10.31 -20.03 23.55
CA SER A 13 -8.97 -19.86 22.98
C SER A 13 -8.91 -20.47 21.59
N LYS A 14 -9.02 -19.64 20.55
CA LYS A 14 -8.90 -20.04 19.15
C LYS A 14 -7.69 -19.36 18.50
N LEU A 15 -7.11 -20.00 17.48
CA LEU A 15 -6.23 -19.29 16.56
C LEU A 15 -7.08 -18.16 15.94
N LEU A 16 -6.61 -16.91 16.04
CA LEU A 16 -7.37 -15.75 15.60
C LEU A 16 -7.63 -15.86 14.09
N MET A 17 -8.79 -16.37 13.73
CA MET A 17 -9.26 -16.48 12.35
C MET A 17 -10.10 -15.24 12.09
N LEU A 18 -9.59 -14.36 11.23
CA LEU A 18 -10.40 -13.26 10.73
C LEU A 18 -11.53 -13.87 9.90
N SER A 19 -12.76 -13.71 10.38
CA SER A 19 -13.94 -14.08 9.62
C SER A 19 -14.28 -12.92 8.68
N SER A 20 -14.73 -13.25 7.46
CA SER A 20 -15.28 -12.23 6.56
C SER A 20 -16.47 -11.55 7.25
N THR A 21 -16.44 -10.22 7.34
CA THR A 21 -17.59 -9.44 7.82
C THR A 21 -18.63 -9.23 6.72
N HIS A 22 -18.38 -9.71 5.49
CA HIS A 22 -19.24 -9.46 4.32
C HIS A 22 -19.61 -7.96 4.12
N ASN A 23 -18.74 -7.06 4.58
CA ASN A 23 -18.95 -5.60 4.62
C ASN A 23 -20.09 -5.14 5.54
N GLU A 24 -20.56 -5.96 6.48
CA GLU A 24 -21.58 -5.60 7.46
C GLU A 24 -21.02 -4.68 8.55
N PHE A 25 -19.78 -4.92 8.99
CA PHE A 25 -19.11 -4.09 9.98
C PHE A 25 -17.61 -3.96 9.71
N MET A 26 -17.04 -2.87 10.22
CA MET A 26 -15.63 -2.49 10.02
C MET A 26 -14.77 -2.97 11.18
N THR A 27 -13.59 -3.52 10.89
CA THR A 27 -12.68 -4.08 11.90
C THR A 27 -11.44 -3.20 12.05
N PHE A 28 -11.05 -2.90 13.29
CA PHE A 28 -9.85 -2.11 13.59
C PHE A 28 -8.92 -2.79 14.60
N ASN A 29 -7.61 -2.66 14.40
CA ASN A 29 -6.63 -2.86 15.47
C ASN A 29 -6.72 -1.73 16.52
N ASN A 30 -6.36 -2.04 17.77
CA ASN A 30 -6.41 -1.12 18.90
C ASN A 30 -5.64 0.19 18.67
N TYR A 31 -4.39 0.16 18.19
CA TYR A 31 -3.58 1.38 18.02
C TYR A 31 -4.15 2.30 16.93
N TYR A 32 -4.58 1.71 15.82
CA TYR A 32 -5.19 2.48 14.75
C TYR A 32 -6.55 3.05 15.16
N LEU A 33 -7.38 2.25 15.85
CA LEU A 33 -8.67 2.71 16.38
C LEU A 33 -8.50 3.86 17.39
N TRP A 34 -7.59 3.72 18.37
CA TRP A 34 -7.31 4.78 19.34
C TRP A 34 -6.87 6.07 18.65
N PHE A 35 -5.99 5.97 17.66
CA PHE A 35 -5.60 7.13 16.87
C PHE A 35 -6.80 7.80 16.19
N LEU A 36 -7.69 7.02 15.57
CA LEU A 36 -8.87 7.57 14.90
C LEU A 36 -9.84 8.24 15.88
N ILE A 37 -10.02 7.69 17.08
CA ILE A 37 -10.85 8.30 18.12
C ILE A 37 -10.20 9.61 18.62
N ASP A 38 -8.95 9.53 19.07
CA ASP A 38 -8.28 10.62 19.77
C ASP A 38 -7.91 11.80 18.84
N ARG A 39 -7.54 11.50 17.58
CA ARG A 39 -7.02 12.49 16.63
C ARG A 39 -7.96 12.80 15.47
N CYS A 40 -8.82 11.87 15.09
CA CYS A 40 -9.78 12.07 14.00
C CYS A 40 -11.22 12.19 14.48
N HIS A 41 -11.46 12.15 15.81
CA HIS A 41 -12.78 12.25 16.41
C HIS A 41 -13.78 11.24 15.84
N LEU A 42 -13.28 10.03 15.50
CA LEU A 42 -14.12 8.95 15.02
C LEU A 42 -15.14 8.59 16.11
N VAL A 43 -16.42 8.73 15.78
CA VAL A 43 -17.54 8.34 16.64
C VAL A 43 -17.86 6.87 16.38
N ILE A 44 -17.86 6.07 17.44
CA ILE A 44 -18.30 4.67 17.39
C ILE A 44 -19.79 4.64 17.69
N ASP A 45 -20.58 4.10 16.77
CA ASP A 45 -22.03 3.92 16.93
C ASP A 45 -22.33 2.65 17.73
N GLU A 46 -21.87 1.50 17.23
CA GLU A 46 -22.11 0.18 17.84
C GLU A 46 -20.84 -0.69 17.82
N ILE A 47 -20.60 -1.42 18.91
CA ILE A 47 -19.50 -2.39 19.01
C ILE A 47 -20.09 -3.79 18.88
N GLN A 48 -19.86 -4.43 17.73
CA GLN A 48 -20.34 -5.79 17.46
C GLN A 48 -19.54 -6.87 18.20
N GLN A 49 -18.22 -6.72 18.23
CA GLN A 49 -17.33 -7.73 18.84
C GLN A 49 -16.02 -7.09 19.29
N VAL A 50 -15.53 -7.51 20.45
CA VAL A 50 -14.18 -7.21 20.93
C VAL A 50 -13.39 -8.51 21.04
N ILE A 51 -12.23 -8.55 20.38
CA ILE A 51 -11.33 -9.71 20.42
C ILE A 51 -10.04 -9.31 21.12
N THR A 52 -9.74 -9.97 22.23
CA THR A 52 -8.48 -9.83 22.95
C THR A 52 -7.51 -10.93 22.52
N TYR A 53 -6.23 -10.60 22.39
CA TYR A 53 -5.21 -11.56 21.99
C TYR A 53 -3.88 -11.30 22.72
N SER A 54 -3.09 -12.35 22.85
CA SER A 54 -1.71 -12.27 23.36
C SER A 54 -0.75 -12.00 22.21
N LYS A 55 0.09 -10.97 22.34
CA LYS A 55 1.15 -10.70 21.36
C LYS A 55 2.20 -11.82 21.37
N ASN A 56 2.71 -12.18 20.20
CA ASN A 56 3.89 -13.03 20.05
C ASN A 56 4.99 -12.28 19.28
N THR A 57 6.20 -12.81 19.32
CA THR A 57 7.38 -12.25 18.63
C THR A 57 8.00 -13.26 17.66
N SER A 58 7.20 -14.18 17.11
CA SER A 58 7.69 -15.30 16.30
C SER A 58 8.45 -14.87 15.04
N PHE A 59 8.19 -13.67 14.52
CA PHE A 59 8.90 -13.11 13.36
C PHE A 59 10.13 -12.28 13.73
N HIS A 60 10.43 -12.07 15.01
CA HIS A 60 11.48 -11.14 15.44
C HIS A 60 12.87 -11.51 14.90
N GLU A 61 13.27 -12.77 15.05
CA GLU A 61 14.53 -13.30 14.53
C GLU A 61 14.61 -13.15 13.01
N PHE A 62 13.59 -13.65 12.30
CA PHE A 62 13.51 -13.55 10.84
C PHE A 62 13.67 -12.11 10.32
N ILE A 63 12.94 -11.16 10.91
CA ILE A 63 12.97 -9.76 10.49
C ILE A 63 14.34 -9.16 10.77
N ASN A 64 14.89 -9.33 11.97
CA ASN A 64 16.16 -8.73 12.34
C ASN A 64 17.34 -9.30 11.56
N GLU A 65 17.39 -10.63 11.38
CA GLU A 65 18.46 -11.28 10.60
C GLU A 65 18.39 -10.89 9.13
N THR A 66 17.21 -10.97 8.52
CA THR A 66 17.04 -10.60 7.11
C THR A 66 17.31 -9.12 6.88
N HIS A 67 16.91 -8.26 7.83
CA HIS A 67 17.25 -6.84 7.80
C HIS A 67 18.76 -6.61 7.90
N LYS A 68 19.45 -7.27 8.84
CA LYS A 68 20.90 -7.16 8.99
C LYS A 68 21.61 -7.56 7.71
N LEU A 69 21.24 -8.70 7.11
CA LEU A 69 21.79 -9.15 5.84
C LEU A 69 21.55 -8.14 4.70
N ARG A 70 20.42 -7.42 4.72
CA ARG A 70 20.15 -6.32 3.79
C ARG A 70 21.10 -5.14 4.02
N CYS A 71 21.34 -4.73 5.27
CA CYS A 71 22.30 -3.69 5.61
C CYS A 71 23.73 -4.08 5.20
N ASP A 72 24.15 -5.31 5.48
CA ASP A 72 25.47 -5.84 5.11
C ASP A 72 25.64 -5.84 3.58
N ALA A 73 24.60 -6.24 2.83
CA ALA A 73 24.60 -6.19 1.37
C ALA A 73 24.71 -4.76 0.83
N LEU A 74 24.04 -3.80 1.46
CA LEU A 74 24.18 -2.37 1.14
C LEU A 74 25.59 -1.86 1.40
N ALA A 75 26.16 -2.20 2.56
CA ALA A 75 27.52 -1.81 2.93
C ALA A 75 28.57 -2.38 1.96
N ALA A 76 28.34 -3.60 1.47
CA ALA A 76 29.16 -4.23 0.44
C ALA A 76 28.90 -3.72 -0.99
N GLY A 77 27.96 -2.80 -1.21
CA GLY A 77 27.59 -2.30 -2.53
C GLY A 77 26.86 -3.31 -3.44
N ASN A 78 26.38 -4.43 -2.89
CA ASN A 78 25.73 -5.49 -3.64
C ASN A 78 24.23 -5.21 -3.81
N LYS A 79 23.88 -4.47 -4.87
CA LYS A 79 22.50 -4.06 -5.18
C LYS A 79 21.53 -5.24 -5.38
N ASN A 80 21.98 -6.35 -5.97
CA ASN A 80 21.12 -7.50 -6.21
C ASN A 80 20.75 -8.20 -4.89
N LEU A 81 21.71 -8.32 -3.99
CA LEU A 81 21.50 -8.98 -2.70
C LEU A 81 20.67 -8.10 -1.76
N GLU A 82 20.87 -6.78 -1.77
CA GLU A 82 19.99 -5.82 -1.09
C GLU A 82 18.54 -5.98 -1.54
N LEU A 83 18.33 -6.01 -2.86
CA LEU A 83 17.00 -6.14 -3.45
C LEU A 83 16.36 -7.49 -3.08
N MET A 84 17.15 -8.57 -3.10
CA MET A 84 16.68 -9.90 -2.70
C MET A 84 16.16 -9.90 -1.26
N TYR A 85 16.93 -9.36 -0.31
CA TYR A 85 16.51 -9.32 1.10
C TYR A 85 15.33 -8.37 1.33
N LYS A 86 15.27 -7.24 0.61
CA LYS A 86 14.08 -6.36 0.60
C LYS A 86 12.84 -7.12 0.14
N ILE A 87 12.93 -7.86 -0.97
CA ILE A 87 11.83 -8.68 -1.50
C ILE A 87 11.44 -9.76 -0.50
N LYS A 88 12.42 -10.45 0.11
CA LYS A 88 12.17 -11.50 1.10
C LYS A 88 11.33 -11.01 2.28
N LEU A 89 11.64 -9.83 2.83
CA LEU A 89 10.87 -9.19 3.90
C LEU A 89 9.43 -8.88 3.43
N ASN A 90 9.28 -8.22 2.28
CA ASN A 90 7.98 -7.80 1.78
C ASN A 90 7.10 -8.99 1.32
N ALA A 91 7.72 -10.03 0.76
CA ALA A 91 7.03 -11.23 0.28
C ALA A 91 6.48 -12.08 1.42
N SER A 92 7.12 -12.09 2.61
CA SER A 92 6.60 -12.76 3.80
C SER A 92 5.21 -12.22 4.15
N PHE A 93 5.08 -10.89 4.24
CA PHE A 93 3.78 -10.24 4.44
C PHE A 93 2.78 -10.56 3.31
N GLY A 94 3.24 -10.50 2.06
CA GLY A 94 2.39 -10.80 0.90
C GLY A 94 1.87 -12.25 0.90
N TYR A 95 2.66 -13.19 1.40
CA TYR A 95 2.26 -14.58 1.57
C TYR A 95 1.20 -14.74 2.66
N ASP A 96 1.39 -14.07 3.81
CA ASP A 96 0.41 -14.10 4.90
C ASP A 96 -0.96 -13.55 4.47
N ALA A 97 -0.94 -12.54 3.58
CA ALA A 97 -2.12 -11.86 3.03
C ALA A 97 -2.74 -12.54 1.79
N LEU A 98 -2.36 -13.78 1.45
CA LEU A 98 -2.84 -14.44 0.24
C LEU A 98 -4.36 -14.66 0.25
N ASN A 99 -5.05 -14.08 -0.73
CA ASN A 99 -6.45 -14.40 -1.00
C ASN A 99 -6.52 -15.64 -1.90
N THR A 100 -6.68 -16.80 -1.27
CA THR A 100 -6.80 -18.09 -1.96
C THR A 100 -8.13 -18.26 -2.68
N GLU A 101 -9.16 -17.46 -2.41
CA GLU A 101 -10.46 -17.50 -3.11
C GLU A 101 -10.30 -17.17 -4.59
N LYS A 102 -9.36 -16.26 -4.91
CA LYS A 102 -9.07 -15.84 -6.28
C LYS A 102 -8.20 -16.82 -7.08
N PHE A 103 -7.75 -17.91 -6.47
CA PHE A 103 -6.94 -18.90 -7.19
C PHE A 103 -7.80 -19.69 -8.17
N GLN A 104 -7.34 -19.77 -9.42
CA GLN A 104 -7.94 -20.64 -10.43
C GLN A 104 -7.49 -22.08 -10.21
N ASP A 105 -8.41 -23.05 -10.34
CA ASP A 105 -8.05 -24.48 -10.39
C ASP A 105 -7.73 -24.82 -11.84
N ILE A 106 -6.43 -24.77 -12.18
CA ILE A 106 -5.92 -25.09 -13.50
C ILE A 106 -5.14 -26.39 -13.41
N ARG A 107 -5.48 -27.35 -14.26
CA ARG A 107 -4.84 -28.67 -14.28
C ARG A 107 -4.28 -28.97 -15.65
N ILE A 108 -3.09 -29.57 -15.66
CA ILE A 108 -2.52 -30.14 -16.87
C ILE A 108 -2.90 -31.62 -16.90
N CYS A 109 -3.69 -32.00 -17.90
CA CYS A 109 -4.27 -33.32 -18.05
C CYS A 109 -3.81 -33.97 -19.35
N ASN A 110 -3.62 -35.29 -19.32
CA ASN A 110 -3.54 -36.08 -20.54
C ASN A 110 -4.95 -36.39 -21.06
N ARG A 111 -5.07 -37.04 -22.23
CA ARG A 111 -6.37 -37.30 -22.87
C ARG A 111 -7.35 -38.08 -21.98
N GLN A 112 -6.86 -39.01 -21.16
CA GLN A 112 -7.68 -39.75 -20.20
C GLN A 112 -8.20 -38.87 -19.07
N LYS A 113 -7.30 -38.11 -18.41
CA LYS A 113 -7.68 -37.19 -17.33
C LYS A 113 -8.56 -36.04 -17.84
N LEU A 114 -8.42 -35.65 -19.11
CA LEU A 114 -9.28 -34.66 -19.75
C LEU A 114 -10.73 -35.15 -19.79
N GLY A 115 -10.96 -36.38 -20.28
CA GLY A 115 -12.28 -36.98 -20.27
C GLY A 115 -12.89 -37.09 -18.87
N MET A 116 -12.06 -37.38 -17.84
CA MET A 116 -12.51 -37.33 -16.45
C MET A 116 -12.92 -35.92 -16.01
N CYS A 117 -12.18 -34.88 -16.43
CA CYS A 117 -12.50 -33.51 -16.09
C CYS A 117 -13.77 -33.01 -16.77
N HIS A 118 -14.08 -33.45 -18.01
CA HIS A 118 -15.34 -33.13 -18.69
C HIS A 118 -16.58 -33.61 -17.95
N MET A 119 -16.46 -34.71 -17.20
CA MET A 119 -17.56 -35.25 -16.39
C MET A 119 -17.75 -34.49 -15.06
N LEU A 120 -16.86 -33.55 -14.71
CA LEU A 120 -17.01 -32.75 -13.51
C LEU A 120 -17.99 -31.61 -13.75
N ASN A 121 -18.95 -31.43 -12.83
CA ASN A 121 -19.85 -30.26 -12.81
C ASN A 121 -19.13 -28.93 -12.48
N THR A 122 -17.80 -28.93 -12.41
CA THR A 122 -16.95 -27.75 -12.24
C THR A 122 -16.16 -27.46 -13.52
N PHE A 123 -16.35 -28.20 -14.60
CA PHE A 123 -15.63 -27.92 -15.84
C PHE A 123 -16.04 -26.55 -16.40
N MET A 124 -15.04 -25.69 -16.67
CA MET A 124 -15.27 -24.35 -17.23
C MET A 124 -14.75 -24.25 -18.66
N SER A 125 -13.49 -24.63 -18.87
CA SER A 125 -12.86 -24.53 -20.17
C SER A 125 -11.69 -25.48 -20.34
N GLU A 126 -11.26 -25.68 -21.58
CA GLU A 126 -10.07 -26.44 -21.93
C GLU A 126 -9.23 -25.75 -22.99
N ARG A 127 -7.94 -26.09 -23.02
CA ARG A 127 -6.98 -25.69 -24.04
C ARG A 127 -6.00 -26.82 -24.32
N TYR A 128 -5.93 -27.26 -25.57
CA TYR A 128 -4.93 -28.25 -25.98
C TYR A 128 -3.55 -27.60 -26.11
N LEU A 129 -2.55 -28.21 -25.48
CA LEU A 129 -1.12 -27.91 -25.67
C LEU A 129 -0.49 -28.83 -26.71
N SER A 130 -0.95 -30.09 -26.78
CA SER A 130 -0.62 -31.09 -27.79
C SER A 130 -1.70 -32.18 -27.83
N ASP A 131 -1.58 -33.15 -28.73
CA ASP A 131 -2.55 -34.24 -28.92
C ASP A 131 -2.88 -35.05 -27.65
N ASN A 132 -1.95 -35.07 -26.68
CA ASN A 132 -2.11 -35.80 -25.42
C ASN A 132 -1.91 -34.92 -24.18
N LEU A 133 -1.94 -33.59 -24.33
CA LEU A 133 -1.78 -32.68 -23.21
C LEU A 133 -2.72 -31.49 -23.35
N SER A 134 -3.56 -31.29 -22.34
CA SER A 134 -4.52 -30.20 -22.26
C SER A 134 -4.44 -29.51 -20.92
N VAL A 135 -4.67 -28.21 -20.93
CA VAL A 135 -4.91 -27.40 -19.74
C VAL A 135 -6.42 -27.32 -19.55
N VAL A 136 -6.91 -27.69 -18.38
CA VAL A 136 -8.32 -27.60 -18.01
C VAL A 136 -8.46 -26.59 -16.89
N GLU A 137 -9.43 -25.69 -17.04
CA GLU A 137 -9.86 -24.78 -16.00
C GLU A 137 -11.13 -25.34 -15.35
N LEU A 138 -11.10 -25.42 -14.02
CA LEU A 138 -12.23 -25.85 -13.20
C LEU A 138 -12.70 -24.71 -12.29
N GLU A 139 -14.01 -24.66 -12.08
CA GLU A 139 -14.66 -23.81 -11.08
C GLU A 139 -14.26 -24.28 -9.68
N LYS A 140 -13.70 -23.36 -8.90
CA LYS A 140 -13.30 -23.61 -7.52
C LYS A 140 -14.52 -23.51 -6.60
N ARG A 141 -14.97 -24.65 -6.06
CA ARG A 141 -16.11 -24.71 -5.11
C ARG A 141 -15.75 -24.48 -3.65
N LYS A 142 -14.48 -24.66 -3.29
CA LYS A 142 -13.98 -24.51 -1.92
C LYS A 142 -12.63 -23.81 -1.93
N CYS A 143 -12.44 -22.89 -1.01
CA CYS A 143 -11.16 -22.27 -0.69
C CYS A 143 -10.79 -22.59 0.75
N GLN A 144 -9.49 -22.62 1.03
CA GLN A 144 -8.97 -22.78 2.37
C GLN A 144 -8.14 -21.55 2.70
N CYS A 145 -8.41 -20.94 3.86
CA CYS A 145 -7.54 -19.92 4.44
C CYS A 145 -6.55 -20.66 5.36
N SER A 146 -5.35 -20.93 4.84
CA SER A 146 -4.28 -21.62 5.59
C SER A 146 -3.13 -20.67 5.97
N THR A 147 -3.19 -19.41 5.56
CA THR A 147 -2.19 -18.40 5.87
C THR A 147 -2.60 -17.63 7.14
N PRO A 148 -1.64 -17.08 7.89
CA PRO A 148 -1.94 -16.33 9.11
C PRO A 148 -2.45 -14.92 8.76
N LEU A 149 -3.64 -14.81 8.17
CA LEU A 149 -4.23 -13.55 7.69
C LEU A 149 -4.28 -12.47 8.77
N GLN A 150 -4.45 -12.85 10.04
CA GLN A 150 -4.38 -11.96 11.18
C GLN A 150 -3.05 -11.20 11.26
N VAL A 151 -1.92 -11.83 10.92
CA VAL A 151 -0.60 -11.19 10.92
C VAL A 151 -0.57 -10.09 9.86
N ALA A 152 -1.04 -10.39 8.64
CA ALA A 152 -1.14 -9.39 7.59
C ALA A 152 -2.03 -8.20 7.98
N TYR A 153 -3.17 -8.48 8.60
CA TYR A 153 -4.07 -7.45 9.11
C TYR A 153 -3.37 -6.53 10.13
N PHE A 154 -2.69 -7.10 11.13
CA PHE A 154 -1.95 -6.33 12.12
C PHE A 154 -0.79 -5.54 11.50
N VAL A 155 -0.06 -6.10 10.53
CA VAL A 155 1.01 -5.39 9.83
C VAL A 155 0.43 -4.15 9.13
N MET A 156 -0.66 -4.30 8.38
CA MET A 156 -1.30 -3.19 7.67
C MET A 156 -1.77 -2.07 8.60
N ASP A 157 -2.50 -2.41 9.66
CA ASP A 157 -3.04 -1.39 10.57
C ASP A 157 -1.93 -0.72 11.38
N ASN A 158 -0.90 -1.46 11.81
CA ASN A 158 0.25 -0.86 12.46
C ASN A 158 1.06 0.02 11.50
N SER A 159 1.15 -0.31 10.21
CA SER A 159 1.77 0.58 9.22
C SER A 159 1.00 1.89 9.05
N LYS A 160 -0.35 1.85 9.01
CA LYS A 160 -1.19 3.07 8.98
C LYS A 160 -0.99 3.89 10.24
N TYR A 161 -1.06 3.25 11.42
CA TYR A 161 -0.84 3.91 12.70
C TYR A 161 0.54 4.55 12.74
N PHE A 162 1.61 3.84 12.36
CA PHE A 162 2.97 4.38 12.36
C PHE A 162 3.07 5.62 11.46
N TYR A 163 2.56 5.55 10.23
CA TYR A 163 2.54 6.67 9.29
C TYR A 163 1.84 7.90 9.89
N LEU A 164 0.60 7.71 10.37
CA LEU A 164 -0.23 8.77 10.90
C LEU A 164 0.32 9.33 12.21
N ASN A 165 0.86 8.48 13.08
CA ASN A 165 1.50 8.88 14.33
C ASN A 165 2.74 9.73 14.08
N THR A 166 3.60 9.36 13.10
CA THR A 166 4.73 10.22 12.73
C THR A 166 4.26 11.59 12.24
N PHE A 167 3.24 11.63 11.37
CA PHE A 167 2.77 12.90 10.84
C PHE A 167 2.09 13.77 11.93
N TYR A 168 1.02 13.26 12.55
CA TYR A 168 0.15 14.03 13.42
C TYR A 168 0.65 14.21 14.85
N ASN A 169 1.46 13.28 15.37
CA ASN A 169 1.94 13.33 16.76
C ASN A 169 3.43 13.71 16.86
N PHE A 170 4.17 13.70 15.74
CA PHE A 170 5.55 14.18 15.72
C PHE A 170 5.75 15.41 14.81
N LEU A 171 5.51 15.31 13.50
CA LEU A 171 5.80 16.42 12.57
C LEU A 171 4.94 17.65 12.85
N VAL A 172 3.62 17.48 12.92
CA VAL A 172 2.66 18.59 13.12
C VAL A 172 2.93 19.37 14.42
N PRO A 173 3.16 18.74 15.59
CA PRO A 173 3.46 19.48 16.83
C PRO A 173 4.87 20.08 16.89
N CYS A 174 5.83 19.54 16.13
CA CYS A 174 7.23 19.99 16.18
C CYS A 174 7.56 21.08 15.16
N LEU A 175 6.86 21.11 14.02
CA LEU A 175 7.17 21.97 12.89
C LEU A 175 6.17 23.13 12.78
N ASP A 176 6.61 24.22 12.17
CA ASP A 176 5.74 25.32 11.76
C ASP A 176 4.98 24.93 10.48
N MET A 177 3.73 24.51 10.64
CA MET A 177 2.89 24.06 9.54
C MET A 177 2.54 25.17 8.54
N ASN A 178 2.72 26.45 8.89
CA ASN A 178 2.56 27.56 7.92
C ASN A 178 3.67 27.57 6.86
N LYS A 179 4.79 26.89 7.14
CA LYS A 179 5.95 26.79 6.25
C LYS A 179 6.02 25.45 5.51
N ILE A 180 5.00 24.60 5.68
CA ILE A 180 4.97 23.25 5.14
C ILE A 180 3.70 23.07 4.32
N HIS A 181 3.87 22.56 3.10
CA HIS A 181 2.77 22.12 2.26
C HIS A 181 2.89 20.61 2.00
N VAL A 182 1.86 19.83 2.33
CA VAL A 182 1.82 18.39 2.01
C VAL A 182 1.44 18.22 0.55
N ILE A 183 2.38 17.77 -0.28
CA ILE A 183 2.19 17.65 -1.73
C ILE A 183 1.52 16.30 -2.06
N TYR A 184 2.08 15.20 -1.55
CA TYR A 184 1.46 13.88 -1.68
C TYR A 184 1.94 12.92 -0.58
N GLY A 185 1.16 11.88 -0.31
CA GLY A 185 1.56 10.71 0.45
C GLY A 185 1.16 9.41 -0.24
N ASP A 186 1.96 8.36 -0.10
CA ASP A 186 1.64 7.01 -0.59
C ASP A 186 2.26 5.98 0.34
N THR A 187 1.43 5.13 0.97
CA THR A 187 1.75 3.94 1.79
C THR A 187 2.86 4.13 2.84
N ASP A 188 4.10 4.31 2.42
CA ASP A 188 5.34 4.43 3.19
C ASP A 188 6.18 5.67 2.81
N SER A 189 5.60 6.61 2.07
CA SER A 189 6.26 7.83 1.58
C SER A 189 5.40 9.08 1.78
N LEU A 190 6.07 10.21 1.98
CA LEU A 190 5.47 11.52 2.18
C LEU A 190 6.34 12.57 1.48
N CYS A 191 5.74 13.42 0.66
CA CYS A 191 6.41 14.52 -0.02
C CYS A 191 5.90 15.85 0.54
N LEU A 192 6.85 16.65 1.03
CA LEU A 192 6.59 17.94 1.67
C LEU A 192 7.30 19.03 0.87
N GLY A 193 6.58 20.12 0.59
CA GLY A 193 7.15 21.40 0.20
C GLY A 193 7.48 22.19 1.46
N ILE A 194 8.73 22.62 1.60
CA ILE A 194 9.20 23.41 2.75
C ILE A 194 9.69 24.75 2.20
N THR A 195 9.28 25.86 2.82
CA THR A 195 9.69 27.21 2.39
C THR A 195 11.17 27.50 2.63
N ASP A 196 11.72 26.89 3.67
CA ASP A 196 13.08 27.09 4.14
C ASP A 196 14.00 25.92 3.70
N ASN A 197 15.32 26.15 3.63
CA ASN A 197 16.29 25.09 3.30
C ASN A 197 16.39 23.98 4.36
N ASN A 198 15.93 24.25 5.59
CA ASN A 198 15.98 23.35 6.73
C ASN A 198 14.57 23.12 7.29
N TRP A 199 14.43 22.08 8.13
CA TRP A 199 13.19 21.84 8.87
C TRP A 199 12.76 23.09 9.66
N PRO A 200 11.52 23.59 9.48
CA PRO A 200 11.03 24.77 10.19
C PRO A 200 10.59 24.39 11.61
N ILE A 201 11.56 24.14 12.49
CA ILE A 201 11.30 23.62 13.85
C ILE A 201 10.70 24.71 14.74
N LYS A 202 9.48 24.48 15.23
CA LYS A 202 8.77 25.34 16.20
C LYS A 202 8.99 24.90 17.64
N ASN A 203 9.07 23.58 17.90
CA ASN A 203 9.26 23.02 19.23
C ASN A 203 10.55 22.20 19.31
N GLN A 204 11.67 22.88 19.61
CA GLN A 204 13.00 22.26 19.65
C GLN A 204 13.10 21.13 20.69
N LYS A 205 12.47 21.28 21.86
CA LYS A 205 12.53 20.29 22.94
C LYS A 205 11.86 18.98 22.52
N LEU A 206 10.68 19.07 21.91
CA LEU A 206 9.96 17.89 21.42
C LEU A 206 10.66 17.28 20.20
N TRP A 207 11.15 18.12 19.29
CA TRP A 207 11.92 17.69 18.12
C TRP A 207 13.13 16.85 18.53
N ASN A 208 13.98 17.37 19.42
CA ASN A 208 15.18 16.65 19.86
C ASN A 208 14.86 15.31 20.57
N LYS A 209 13.69 15.21 21.22
CA LYS A 209 13.23 13.99 21.89
C LYS A 209 12.73 12.93 20.91
N LEU A 210 11.97 13.34 19.89
CA LEU A 210 11.26 12.42 18.99
C LEU A 210 12.03 12.14 17.69
N TYR A 211 12.84 13.07 17.20
CA TYR A 211 13.58 12.93 15.96
C TYR A 211 14.42 11.65 15.91
N PRO A 212 15.21 11.27 16.94
CA PRO A 212 15.98 10.03 16.91
C PRO A 212 15.12 8.76 16.83
N GLN A 213 13.86 8.82 17.26
CA GLN A 213 12.95 7.66 17.19
C GLN A 213 12.48 7.42 15.76
N PHE A 214 12.21 8.49 15.01
CA PHE A 214 11.63 8.39 13.66
C PHE A 214 12.66 8.53 12.54
N PHE A 215 13.62 9.45 12.63
CA PHE A 215 14.57 9.78 11.56
C PHE A 215 16.00 9.36 11.90
N PRO A 216 16.87 9.14 10.90
CA PRO A 216 18.28 8.81 11.12
C PRO A 216 19.00 9.99 11.79
N ILE A 217 19.81 9.68 12.81
CA ILE A 217 20.68 10.66 13.47
C ILE A 217 22.07 10.77 12.83
N SER A 218 22.42 9.83 11.95
CA SER A 218 23.69 9.80 11.24
C SER A 218 23.52 9.20 9.84
N ASP A 219 24.56 9.34 9.01
CA ASP A 219 24.59 8.77 7.66
C ASP A 219 24.91 7.26 7.63
N GLN A 220 25.03 6.61 8.79
CA GLN A 220 25.26 5.17 8.86
C GLN A 220 24.09 4.39 8.24
N ILE A 221 24.42 3.28 7.58
CA ILE A 221 23.44 2.46 6.86
C ILE A 221 22.36 1.94 7.82
N ASP A 222 22.74 1.50 9.01
CA ASP A 222 21.81 0.98 10.01
C ASP A 222 20.83 2.04 10.50
N GLU A 223 21.27 3.30 10.62
CA GLU A 223 20.38 4.43 10.94
C GLU A 223 19.44 4.77 9.78
N LYS A 224 19.95 4.87 8.55
CA LYS A 224 19.16 5.17 7.35
C LYS A 224 18.17 4.08 6.98
N LYS A 225 18.45 2.83 7.34
CA LYS A 225 17.61 1.67 7.05
C LYS A 225 16.86 1.12 8.24
N LYS A 226 17.00 1.74 9.42
CA LYS A 226 16.39 1.25 10.67
C LYS A 226 14.93 0.82 10.49
N LEU A 227 14.58 -0.28 11.14
CA LEU A 227 13.21 -0.75 11.21
C LEU A 227 12.33 0.33 11.84
N LEU A 228 11.14 0.55 11.26
CA LEU A 228 10.21 1.60 11.70
C LEU A 228 10.88 2.99 11.76
N GLY A 229 11.70 3.30 10.75
CA GLY A 229 12.31 4.60 10.55
C GLY A 229 11.87 5.24 9.24
N TRP A 230 11.78 6.57 9.27
CA TRP A 230 11.69 7.43 8.12
C TRP A 230 13.09 7.82 7.67
N ASN A 231 13.33 7.81 6.36
CA ASN A 231 14.56 8.31 5.77
C ASN A 231 14.22 9.31 4.67
N ILE A 232 15.04 10.35 4.53
CA ILE A 232 14.91 11.31 3.44
C ILE A 232 15.49 10.66 2.19
N GLU A 233 14.63 10.24 1.25
CA GLU A 233 15.07 9.59 0.01
C GLU A 233 15.61 10.59 -1.02
N HIS A 234 14.89 11.70 -1.21
CA HIS A 234 15.20 12.70 -2.23
C HIS A 234 14.91 14.11 -1.72
N GLN A 235 15.82 15.03 -2.02
CA GLN A 235 15.53 16.46 -2.04
C GLN A 235 15.32 16.88 -3.50
N VAL A 236 14.25 17.62 -3.74
CA VAL A 236 13.76 17.92 -5.09
C VAL A 236 13.56 19.43 -5.27
N LYS A 237 13.86 19.93 -6.47
CA LYS A 237 13.63 21.33 -6.88
C LYS A 237 12.16 21.59 -7.13
N SER A 238 11.48 20.65 -7.78
CA SER A 238 10.05 20.76 -8.09
C SER A 238 9.37 19.40 -8.04
N CYS A 239 8.10 19.40 -7.63
CA CYS A 239 7.23 18.24 -7.58
C CYS A 239 5.88 18.59 -8.20
N PHE A 240 5.41 17.77 -9.13
CA PHE A 240 4.05 17.84 -9.66
C PHE A 240 3.33 16.54 -9.34
N ALA A 241 2.38 16.58 -8.41
CA ALA A 241 1.54 15.43 -8.05
C ALA A 241 0.11 15.67 -8.52
N LEU A 242 -0.31 14.93 -9.56
CA LEU A 242 -1.61 15.14 -10.20
C LEU A 242 -2.70 14.26 -9.62
N ALA A 243 -2.36 13.00 -9.34
CA ALA A 243 -3.29 12.01 -8.81
C ALA A 243 -2.50 10.91 -8.07
N PRO A 244 -3.15 10.07 -7.25
CA PRO A 244 -2.47 8.99 -6.55
C PRO A 244 -1.70 8.06 -7.50
N LYS A 245 -0.38 8.00 -7.33
CA LYS A 245 0.59 7.26 -8.17
C LYS A 245 0.78 7.83 -9.59
N CYS A 246 0.55 9.14 -9.76
CA CYS A 246 0.80 9.92 -10.97
C CYS A 246 1.51 11.24 -10.59
N TYR A 247 2.84 11.23 -10.59
CA TYR A 247 3.64 12.39 -10.20
C TYR A 247 5.01 12.46 -10.91
N TYR A 248 5.57 13.66 -10.89
CA TYR A 248 6.89 14.01 -11.43
C TYR A 248 7.73 14.69 -10.34
N LEU A 249 9.01 14.33 -10.25
CA LEU A 249 9.99 14.96 -9.37
C LEU A 249 11.22 15.38 -10.19
N ASP A 250 11.70 16.59 -9.93
CA ASP A 250 12.95 17.14 -10.46
C ASP A 250 13.98 17.21 -9.32
N THR A 251 15.05 16.43 -9.40
CA THR A 251 16.05 16.33 -8.33
C THR A 251 17.16 17.38 -8.45
N TYR A 252 17.86 17.63 -7.35
CA TYR A 252 19.00 18.57 -7.38
C TYR A 252 20.15 18.07 -8.26
N ASP A 253 20.35 16.75 -8.35
CA ASP A 253 21.39 16.10 -9.16
C ASP A 253 21.06 16.01 -10.67
N ASN A 254 20.15 16.86 -11.15
CA ASN A 254 19.65 16.89 -12.53
C ASN A 254 19.01 15.58 -13.00
N GLY A 255 18.41 14.83 -12.07
CA GLY A 255 17.62 13.64 -12.36
C GLY A 255 16.12 13.94 -12.44
N GLU A 256 15.42 13.26 -13.32
CA GLU A 256 13.96 13.28 -13.37
C GLU A 256 13.37 11.95 -12.89
N ILE A 257 12.42 11.99 -11.97
CA ILE A 257 11.68 10.80 -11.52
C ILE A 257 10.22 10.94 -11.94
N LYS A 258 9.76 10.02 -12.79
CA LYS A 258 8.38 9.94 -13.25
C LYS A 258 7.71 8.71 -12.67
N LYS A 259 6.65 8.88 -11.86
CA LYS A 259 5.82 7.78 -11.37
C LYS A 259 4.46 7.84 -12.05
N LEU A 260 4.19 6.83 -12.89
CA LEU A 260 2.98 6.76 -13.71
C LEU A 260 2.41 5.34 -13.64
N LYS A 261 1.45 5.12 -12.74
CA LYS A 261 0.85 3.78 -12.57
C LYS A 261 0.13 3.34 -13.83
N GLY A 262 0.50 2.16 -14.35
CA GLY A 262 -0.13 1.56 -15.53
C GLY A 262 0.47 2.01 -16.87
N VAL A 263 1.49 2.88 -16.84
CA VAL A 263 2.19 3.37 -18.03
C VAL A 263 3.52 2.66 -18.20
N ILE A 264 3.73 2.07 -19.37
CA ILE A 264 5.03 1.50 -19.75
C ILE A 264 5.86 2.64 -20.35
N GLN A 265 6.75 3.22 -19.53
CA GLN A 265 7.49 4.43 -19.89
C GLN A 265 8.40 4.23 -21.11
N GLN A 266 9.00 3.04 -21.26
CA GLN A 266 9.83 2.70 -22.42
C GLN A 266 9.04 2.77 -23.74
N GLN A 267 7.73 2.50 -23.72
CA GLN A 267 6.86 2.61 -24.90
C GLN A 267 6.37 4.05 -25.13
N ASN A 268 6.53 4.94 -24.15
CA ASN A 268 6.00 6.30 -24.18
C ASN A 268 7.09 7.32 -23.80
N PRO A 269 8.21 7.40 -24.55
CA PRO A 269 9.36 8.24 -24.23
C PRO A 269 9.03 9.75 -24.29
N ASN A 270 7.98 10.12 -25.02
CA ASN A 270 7.55 11.52 -25.19
C ASN A 270 6.99 12.15 -23.90
N ILE A 271 6.73 11.36 -22.87
CA ILE A 271 6.26 11.86 -21.58
C ILE A 271 7.40 12.62 -20.89
N SER A 272 7.19 13.91 -20.71
CA SER A 272 8.13 14.85 -20.14
C SER A 272 7.49 15.70 -19.05
N ARG A 273 8.29 16.52 -18.37
CA ARG A 273 7.81 17.55 -17.44
C ARG A 273 6.66 18.38 -18.03
N ASN A 274 6.76 18.74 -19.31
CA ASN A 274 5.73 19.53 -20.00
C ASN A 274 4.38 18.82 -20.09
N SER A 275 4.35 17.49 -20.13
CA SER A 275 3.09 16.73 -20.10
C SER A 275 2.32 16.95 -18.79
N PHE A 276 3.03 17.08 -17.67
CA PHE A 276 2.41 17.38 -16.37
C PHE A 276 1.96 18.84 -16.29
N ILE A 277 2.78 19.77 -16.80
CA ILE A 277 2.44 21.21 -16.81
C ILE A 277 1.21 21.48 -17.66
N LYS A 278 1.14 20.90 -18.87
CA LYS A 278 -0.05 21.00 -19.73
C LYS A 278 -1.31 20.46 -19.06
N ASN A 279 -1.19 19.39 -18.28
CA ASN A 279 -2.34 18.89 -17.53
C ASN A 279 -2.82 19.89 -16.47
N ILE A 280 -1.90 20.58 -15.79
CA ILE A 280 -2.24 21.58 -14.76
C ILE A 280 -2.80 22.87 -15.38
N GLN A 281 -2.19 23.34 -16.47
CA GLN A 281 -2.49 24.64 -17.05
C GLN A 281 -3.64 24.61 -18.07
N ASP A 282 -3.71 23.55 -18.87
CA ASP A 282 -4.61 23.46 -20.01
C ASP A 282 -5.73 22.42 -19.79
N ASP A 283 -5.81 21.81 -18.60
CA ASP A 283 -6.65 20.64 -18.30
C ASP A 283 -6.49 19.48 -19.31
N TYR A 284 -5.31 19.41 -19.94
CA TYR A 284 -5.04 18.48 -21.02
C TYR A 284 -4.63 17.10 -20.48
N HIS A 285 -5.30 16.03 -20.89
CA HIS A 285 -4.87 14.68 -20.56
C HIS A 285 -3.90 14.13 -21.62
N THR A 286 -2.82 13.50 -21.17
CA THR A 286 -1.87 12.87 -22.10
C THR A 286 -2.31 11.45 -22.41
N GLU A 287 -2.62 11.19 -23.66
CA GLU A 287 -2.82 9.82 -24.16
C GLU A 287 -1.49 9.09 -24.34
N ILE A 288 -1.52 7.79 -24.06
CA ILE A 288 -0.40 6.88 -24.22
C ILE A 288 -0.81 5.69 -25.05
N THR A 289 0.15 5.13 -25.77
CA THR A 289 -0.04 3.85 -26.44
C THR A 289 0.53 2.76 -25.56
N ARG A 290 -0.31 1.77 -25.25
CA ARG A 290 0.10 0.55 -24.55
C ARG A 290 0.09 -0.61 -25.53
N LYS A 291 1.27 -1.18 -25.75
CA LYS A 291 1.45 -2.44 -26.46
C LYS A 291 1.60 -3.56 -25.44
N SER A 292 0.72 -4.55 -25.53
CA SER A 292 0.78 -5.76 -24.72
C SER A 292 0.64 -7.00 -25.58
N VAL A 293 1.35 -8.05 -25.21
CA VAL A 293 1.19 -9.37 -25.81
C VAL A 293 0.13 -10.11 -25.01
N ILE A 294 -0.90 -10.62 -25.69
CA ILE A 294 -1.97 -11.41 -25.09
C ILE A 294 -2.07 -12.73 -25.86
N GLN A 295 -2.21 -13.83 -25.14
CA GLN A 295 -2.50 -15.13 -25.74
C GLN A 295 -4.00 -15.42 -25.65
N LYS A 296 -4.66 -15.60 -26.79
CA LYS A 296 -6.07 -16.00 -26.88
C LYS A 296 -6.18 -17.20 -27.82
N GLN A 297 -6.82 -18.28 -27.36
CA GLN A 297 -6.99 -19.52 -28.14
C GLN A 297 -5.68 -20.05 -28.74
N SER A 298 -4.62 -20.10 -27.92
CA SER A 298 -3.27 -20.53 -28.30
C SER A 298 -2.55 -19.64 -29.33
N LEU A 299 -3.20 -18.58 -29.84
CA LEU A 299 -2.58 -17.59 -30.71
C LEU A 299 -2.09 -16.41 -29.86
N MET A 300 -0.81 -16.06 -30.04
CA MET A 300 -0.21 -14.90 -29.41
C MET A 300 -0.46 -13.69 -30.31
N SER A 301 -1.13 -12.66 -29.79
CA SER A 301 -1.46 -11.45 -30.53
C SER A 301 -0.87 -10.23 -29.83
N GLU A 302 -0.34 -9.30 -30.62
CA GLU A 302 -0.07 -7.95 -30.15
C GLU A 302 -1.40 -7.19 -30.05
N VAL A 303 -1.67 -6.62 -28.89
CA VAL A 303 -2.81 -5.75 -28.66
C VAL A 303 -2.29 -4.36 -28.37
N ILE A 304 -2.66 -3.42 -29.24
CA ILE A 304 -2.35 -2.00 -29.11
C ILE A 304 -3.60 -1.30 -28.59
N SER A 305 -3.48 -0.58 -27.49
CA SER A 305 -4.58 0.21 -26.93
C SER A 305 -4.09 1.60 -26.59
N ASN A 306 -4.89 2.62 -26.93
CA ASN A 306 -4.68 3.97 -26.44
C ASN A 306 -5.40 4.12 -25.10
N ARG A 307 -4.72 4.74 -24.13
CA ARG A 307 -5.23 4.95 -22.78
C ARG A 307 -4.82 6.33 -22.29
N VAL A 308 -5.54 6.86 -21.32
CA VAL A 308 -5.10 8.03 -20.57
C VAL A 308 -3.89 7.63 -19.71
N GLY A 309 -2.75 8.28 -19.94
CA GLY A 309 -1.51 8.05 -19.20
C GLY A 309 -1.26 9.08 -18.10
N ILE A 310 -1.55 10.35 -18.38
CA ILE A 310 -1.45 11.45 -17.41
C ILE A 310 -2.79 12.17 -17.36
N SER A 311 -3.35 12.27 -16.16
CA SER A 311 -4.55 13.04 -15.87
C SER A 311 -4.56 13.42 -14.38
N GLY A 312 -5.01 14.64 -14.08
CA GLY A 312 -5.30 15.11 -12.73
C GLY A 312 -6.66 14.65 -12.18
N ILE A 313 -7.43 13.85 -12.93
CA ILE A 313 -8.72 13.34 -12.47
C ILE A 313 -8.48 12.34 -11.33
N ASN A 314 -8.90 12.73 -10.13
CA ASN A 314 -8.83 11.88 -8.96
C ASN A 314 -10.07 10.98 -8.88
N THR A 315 -9.87 9.67 -9.07
CA THR A 315 -10.92 8.65 -9.04
C THR A 315 -10.94 7.82 -7.74
N LYS A 316 -10.07 8.15 -6.77
CA LYS A 316 -9.85 7.31 -5.58
C LYS A 316 -10.20 7.98 -4.26
N THR A 317 -10.40 9.29 -4.27
CA THR A 317 -10.78 10.07 -3.10
C THR A 317 -11.86 11.07 -3.49
N ILE A 318 -12.64 11.49 -2.51
CA ILE A 318 -13.58 12.61 -2.63
C ILE A 318 -12.79 13.88 -2.37
N VAL A 319 -12.82 14.85 -3.29
CA VAL A 319 -12.19 16.16 -3.09
C VAL A 319 -13.24 17.10 -2.50
N LEU A 320 -12.98 17.61 -1.29
CA LEU A 320 -13.86 18.53 -0.57
C LEU A 320 -13.67 19.97 -1.05
N LYS A 321 -14.59 20.87 -0.67
CA LYS A 321 -14.56 22.29 -1.09
C LYS A 321 -13.28 23.02 -0.71
N ASN A 322 -12.69 22.66 0.43
CA ASN A 322 -11.39 23.18 0.90
C ASN A 322 -10.19 22.48 0.24
N GLN A 323 -10.41 21.71 -0.82
CA GLN A 323 -9.42 20.91 -1.55
C GLN A 323 -8.79 19.76 -0.75
N ALA A 324 -9.26 19.49 0.48
CA ALA A 324 -8.87 18.29 1.20
C ALA A 324 -9.40 17.04 0.50
N CYS A 325 -8.66 15.95 0.59
CA CYS A 325 -9.05 14.66 0.03
C CYS A 325 -9.58 13.74 1.15
N ALA A 326 -10.82 13.29 1.01
CA ALA A 326 -11.43 12.31 1.90
C ALA A 326 -11.44 10.91 1.26
N PRO A 327 -11.28 9.83 2.04
CA PRO A 327 -11.32 8.47 1.50
C PRO A 327 -12.70 8.16 0.94
N ILE A 328 -12.80 7.37 -0.13
CA ILE A 328 -14.07 6.77 -0.55
C ILE A 328 -14.38 5.63 0.41
N LEU A 329 -15.45 5.77 1.20
CA LEU A 329 -15.93 4.72 2.10
C LEU A 329 -17.16 4.06 1.48
N TYR A 330 -17.15 2.73 1.40
CA TYR A 330 -18.27 1.98 0.84
C TYR A 330 -19.55 2.25 1.65
N GLY A 331 -20.65 2.57 0.97
CA GLY A 331 -21.93 2.92 1.60
C GLY A 331 -22.02 4.34 2.16
N ILE A 332 -20.93 5.14 2.11
CA ILE A 332 -20.93 6.53 2.56
C ILE A 332 -20.84 7.44 1.34
N ASN A 333 -21.92 8.19 1.13
CA ASN A 333 -21.99 9.17 0.05
C ASN A 333 -21.18 10.44 0.39
N ALA A 334 -20.79 11.19 -0.65
CA ALA A 334 -19.98 12.40 -0.50
C ALA A 334 -20.67 13.51 0.33
N ASP A 335 -21.99 13.53 0.37
CA ASP A 335 -22.79 14.47 1.18
C ASP A 335 -22.65 14.24 2.69
N LYS A 336 -22.11 13.09 3.12
CA LYS A 336 -21.85 12.77 4.53
C LYS A 336 -20.53 13.33 5.05
N TYR A 337 -19.67 13.82 4.17
CA TYR A 337 -18.43 14.48 4.57
C TYR A 337 -18.72 15.96 4.81
N PHE A 338 -18.40 16.44 6.00
CA PHE A 338 -18.42 17.86 6.32
C PHE A 338 -17.01 18.30 6.71
N VAL A 339 -16.68 19.55 6.37
CA VAL A 339 -15.46 20.19 6.84
C VAL A 339 -15.84 20.90 8.13
N ASP A 340 -15.21 20.54 9.23
CA ASP A 340 -15.31 21.31 10.46
C ASP A 340 -14.47 22.58 10.30
N GLU A 341 -15.12 23.74 10.33
CA GLU A 341 -14.48 25.05 10.21
C GLU A 341 -14.00 25.60 11.56
N SER A 342 -14.10 24.83 12.65
CA SER A 342 -13.85 25.32 14.01
C SER A 342 -12.37 25.47 14.42
N HIS A 343 -11.41 25.46 13.49
CA HIS A 343 -9.97 25.60 13.77
C HIS A 343 -9.24 26.59 12.88
#